data_AF-A0A5C6D1J1-F1
#
_entry.id   AF-A0A5C6D1J1-F1
#
_cell.length_a   1.000
_cell.length_b   1.000
_cell.length_c   1.000
_cell.angle_alpha   90.00
_cell.angle_beta   90.00
_cell.angle_gamma   90.00
#
_symmetry.space_group_name_H-M   'P 1'
#
loop_
_entity.id
_entity.type
_entity.pdbx_description
1 polymer ?
#
loop_
_entity_poly.entity_id
_entity_poly.type
_entity_poly.pdbx_seq_one_letter_code
_entity_poly.pdbx_strand_id
1 'polypeptide(L)'
;MIGKDFLTFAKTICRNDDEAARRTAVSRSYYALFHEVRSIVISAGIRIEKDASAHMKLVRYLKETGKGGIDDAKLVGKKLEDLREIRNAADYDLDDTAFNSKNTCALQYALAESSRNKLLSINNADLKRGLVAYARSVREY
;
A
#
# COMPACT_ATOMS: atom_id res chain seq x y z
N MET A 1 13.64 9.13 -1.03
CA MET A 1 12.31 8.98 -1.66
C MET A 1 11.31 8.51 -0.62
N ILE A 2 10.09 9.03 -0.68
CA ILE A 2 8.94 8.67 0.16
C ILE A 2 7.78 8.15 -0.71
N GLY A 3 6.71 7.63 -0.09
CA GLY A 3 5.56 7.09 -0.82
C GLY A 3 4.95 8.07 -1.83
N LYS A 4 4.92 9.37 -1.53
CA LYS A 4 4.43 10.42 -2.43
C LYS A 4 5.22 10.51 -3.74
N ASP A 5 6.53 10.23 -3.72
CA ASP A 5 7.37 10.29 -4.91
C ASP A 5 6.97 9.19 -5.91
N PHE A 6 6.70 7.98 -5.40
CA PHE A 6 6.19 6.87 -6.19
C PHE A 6 4.82 7.17 -6.80
N LEU A 7 3.90 7.77 -6.03
CA LEU A 7 2.56 8.13 -6.51
C LEU A 7 2.62 9.19 -7.63
N THR A 8 3.48 10.19 -7.45
CA THR A 8 3.70 11.25 -8.44
C THR A 8 4.26 10.65 -9.74
N PHE A 9 5.22 9.74 -9.63
CA PHE A 9 5.78 9.07 -10.80
C PHE A 9 4.75 8.15 -11.49
N ALA A 10 3.95 7.39 -10.72
CA ALA A 10 2.86 6.55 -11.24
C ALA A 10 1.88 7.35 -12.11
N LYS A 11 1.47 8.53 -11.63
CA LYS A 11 0.60 9.47 -12.37
C LYS A 11 1.19 9.87 -13.71
N THR A 12 2.48 10.18 -13.73
CA THR A 12 3.19 10.61 -14.93
C THR A 12 3.27 9.49 -15.96
N ILE A 13 3.71 8.30 -15.55
CA ILE A 13 3.96 7.20 -16.49
C ILE A 13 2.67 6.51 -16.98
N CYS A 14 1.58 6.52 -16.21
CA CYS A 14 0.27 6.00 -16.66
C CYS A 14 -0.31 6.79 -17.86
N ARG A 15 0.21 7.99 -18.15
CA ARG A 15 -0.19 8.77 -19.33
C ARG A 15 0.40 8.23 -20.64
N ASN A 16 1.45 7.42 -20.57
CA ASN A 16 2.10 6.82 -21.73
C ASN A 16 1.19 5.74 -22.37
N ASP A 17 1.29 5.57 -23.69
CA ASP A 17 0.53 4.58 -24.47
C ASP A 17 1.19 3.20 -24.51
N ASP A 18 2.38 3.05 -23.93
CA ASP A 18 3.07 1.76 -23.80
C ASP A 18 2.56 0.92 -22.62
N GLU A 19 2.48 -0.40 -22.82
CA GLU A 19 2.02 -1.35 -21.80
C GLU A 19 3.01 -1.47 -20.64
N ALA A 20 4.31 -1.50 -20.91
CA ALA A 20 5.32 -1.59 -19.86
C ALA A 20 5.26 -0.37 -18.95
N ALA A 21 4.98 0.82 -19.49
CA ALA A 21 4.71 2.02 -18.71
C ALA A 21 3.47 1.89 -17.81
N ARG A 22 2.37 1.31 -18.31
CA ARG A 22 1.13 1.07 -17.53
C ARG A 22 1.33 0.03 -16.42
N ARG A 23 2.00 -1.08 -16.71
CA ARG A 23 2.39 -2.09 -15.70
C ARG A 23 3.28 -1.47 -14.63
N THR A 24 4.28 -0.69 -15.04
CA THR A 24 5.14 0.05 -14.11
C THR A 24 4.34 1.01 -13.24
N ALA A 25 3.37 1.74 -13.80
CA ALA A 25 2.49 2.64 -13.04
C ALA A 25 1.75 1.94 -11.91
N VAL A 26 1.18 0.75 -12.18
CA VAL A 26 0.53 -0.08 -11.15
C VAL A 26 1.50 -0.40 -10.02
N SER A 27 2.71 -0.85 -10.36
CA SER A 27 3.73 -1.19 -9.36
C SER A 27 4.15 0.03 -8.54
N ARG A 28 4.28 1.21 -9.16
CA ARG A 28 4.59 2.45 -8.44
C ARG A 28 3.42 2.90 -7.53
N SER A 29 2.17 2.73 -7.94
CA SER A 29 0.99 2.99 -7.10
C SER A 29 0.97 2.12 -5.84
N TYR A 30 1.28 0.83 -5.98
CA TYR A 30 1.44 -0.07 -4.83
C TYR A 30 2.55 0.40 -3.89
N TYR A 31 3.75 0.66 -4.42
CA TYR A 31 4.89 1.08 -3.60
C TYR A 31 4.67 2.42 -2.89
N ALA A 32 3.86 3.32 -3.47
CA ALA A 32 3.47 4.56 -2.82
C ALA A 32 2.79 4.32 -1.47
N LEU A 33 1.76 3.47 -1.44
CA LEU A 33 1.06 3.16 -0.20
C LEU A 33 1.92 2.30 0.73
N PHE A 34 2.63 1.30 0.19
CA PHE A 34 3.51 0.43 0.96
C PHE A 34 4.56 1.22 1.76
N HIS A 35 5.25 2.16 1.12
CA HIS A 35 6.29 2.94 1.79
C HIS A 35 5.74 3.91 2.84
N GLU A 36 4.56 4.48 2.62
CA GLU A 36 3.88 5.33 3.60
C GLU A 36 3.50 4.52 4.85
N VAL A 37 2.84 3.37 4.66
CA VAL A 37 2.46 2.46 5.74
C VAL A 37 3.70 1.96 6.49
N ARG A 38 4.75 1.53 5.76
CA ARG A 38 6.01 1.06 6.35
C ARG A 38 6.63 2.12 7.24
N SER A 39 6.64 3.39 6.80
CA SER A 39 7.18 4.51 7.57
C SER A 39 6.41 4.69 8.90
N ILE A 40 5.09 4.66 8.85
CA ILE A 40 4.23 4.80 10.04
C ILE A 40 4.49 3.65 11.02
N VAL A 41 4.50 2.41 10.55
CA VAL A 41 4.72 1.22 11.40
C VAL A 41 6.09 1.25 12.07
N ILE A 42 7.15 1.61 11.32
CA ILE A 42 8.50 1.78 11.89
C ILE A 42 8.53 2.92 12.91
N SER A 43 7.84 4.03 12.65
CA SER A 43 7.75 5.16 13.58
C SER A 43 6.96 4.85 14.86
N ALA A 44 6.26 3.71 14.91
CA ALA A 44 5.63 3.16 16.09
C ALA A 44 6.55 2.19 16.87
N GLY A 45 7.81 2.03 16.44
CA GLY A 45 8.81 1.16 17.07
C GLY A 45 8.80 -0.28 16.57
N ILE A 46 7.97 -0.62 15.58
CA ILE A 46 7.83 -1.99 15.08
C ILE A 46 8.85 -2.26 13.98
N ARG A 47 9.61 -3.35 14.12
CA ARG A 47 10.58 -3.77 13.10
C ARG A 47 9.89 -4.38 11.89
N ILE A 48 10.20 -3.86 10.71
CA ILE A 48 9.75 -4.37 9.42
C ILE A 48 10.95 -4.77 8.57
N GLU A 49 10.92 -6.01 8.13
CA GLU A 49 11.91 -6.65 7.28
C GLU A 49 12.05 -5.91 5.93
N LYS A 50 13.11 -6.22 5.19
CA LYS A 50 13.37 -5.66 3.85
C LYS A 50 13.15 -6.69 2.74
N ASP A 51 12.46 -7.78 3.05
CA ASP A 51 12.18 -8.89 2.15
C ASP A 51 10.68 -9.03 1.87
N ALA A 52 10.31 -10.07 1.14
CA ALA A 52 8.94 -10.32 0.72
C ALA A 52 7.94 -10.48 1.88
N SER A 53 8.40 -10.87 3.07
CA SER A 53 7.54 -11.02 4.25
C SER A 53 6.95 -9.69 4.70
N ALA A 54 7.64 -8.57 4.44
CA ALA A 54 7.19 -7.23 4.82
C ALA A 54 5.85 -6.86 4.17
N HIS A 55 5.56 -7.36 2.97
CA HIS A 55 4.32 -7.07 2.26
C HIS A 55 3.09 -7.58 3.03
N MET A 56 3.11 -8.86 3.43
CA MET A 56 2.05 -9.44 4.27
C MET A 56 2.08 -8.86 5.69
N LYS A 57 3.31 -8.60 6.18
CA LYS A 57 3.66 -7.80 7.35
C LYS A 57 2.67 -6.66 7.58
N LEU A 58 2.81 -5.66 6.73
CA LEU A 58 2.12 -4.37 6.84
C LEU A 58 0.61 -4.47 6.64
N VAL A 59 0.15 -5.32 5.72
CA VAL A 59 -1.28 -5.58 5.49
C VAL A 59 -1.93 -6.10 6.77
N ARG A 60 -1.30 -7.11 7.41
CA ARG A 60 -1.80 -7.70 8.65
C ARG A 60 -1.83 -6.67 9.78
N TYR A 61 -0.76 -5.90 9.95
CA TYR A 61 -0.73 -4.82 10.94
C TYR A 61 -1.90 -3.86 10.78
N LEU A 62 -2.18 -3.36 9.58
CA LEU A 62 -3.31 -2.45 9.36
C LEU A 62 -4.67 -3.10 9.58
N LYS A 63 -4.87 -4.34 9.11
CA LYS A 63 -6.14 -5.08 9.26
C LYS A 63 -6.47 -5.38 10.73
N GLU A 64 -5.44 -5.64 11.54
CA GLU A 64 -5.57 -6.06 12.94
C GLU A 64 -5.33 -4.94 13.97
N THR A 65 -4.82 -3.78 13.54
CA THR A 65 -4.77 -2.52 14.34
C THR A 65 -6.16 -2.14 14.89
N GLY A 66 -7.22 -2.67 14.28
CA GLY A 66 -8.62 -2.47 14.62
C GLY A 66 -9.18 -3.27 15.81
N LYS A 67 -8.41 -4.09 16.55
CA LYS A 67 -8.90 -4.62 17.85
C LYS A 67 -9.25 -3.50 18.87
N GLY A 68 -8.94 -2.23 18.56
CA GLY A 68 -9.38 -1.02 19.27
C GLY A 68 -10.20 0.00 18.45
N GLY A 69 -10.80 -0.37 17.29
CA GLY A 69 -11.85 0.44 16.64
C GLY A 69 -11.42 1.43 15.53
N ILE A 70 -10.28 1.25 14.86
CA ILE A 70 -9.87 2.12 13.73
C ILE A 70 -10.24 1.48 12.39
N ASP A 71 -11.53 1.54 12.03
CA ASP A 71 -12.06 0.93 10.80
C ASP A 71 -11.37 1.42 9.52
N ASP A 72 -10.94 2.68 9.52
CA ASP A 72 -10.20 3.28 8.41
C ASP A 72 -8.85 2.61 8.16
N ALA A 73 -8.11 2.24 9.21
CA ALA A 73 -6.85 1.53 9.07
C ALA A 73 -7.06 0.15 8.45
N LYS A 74 -8.12 -0.55 8.89
CA LYS A 74 -8.50 -1.85 8.34
C LYS A 74 -8.88 -1.76 6.87
N LEU A 75 -9.60 -0.72 6.47
CA LEU A 75 -9.93 -0.45 5.08
C LEU A 75 -8.66 -0.21 4.25
N VAL A 76 -7.74 0.62 4.72
CA VAL A 76 -6.44 0.86 4.05
C VAL A 76 -5.65 -0.44 3.93
N GLY A 77 -5.66 -1.30 4.96
CA GLY A 77 -5.02 -2.61 4.93
C GLY A 77 -5.56 -3.52 3.82
N LYS A 78 -6.90 -3.57 3.64
CA LYS A 78 -7.53 -4.28 2.51
C LYS A 78 -7.10 -3.68 1.17
N LYS A 79 -7.08 -2.34 1.05
CA LYS A 79 -6.67 -1.70 -0.21
C LYS A 79 -5.20 -1.89 -0.55
N LEU A 80 -4.33 -1.98 0.44
CA LEU A 80 -2.93 -2.34 0.25
C LEU A 80 -2.77 -3.79 -0.24
N GLU A 81 -3.63 -4.70 0.23
CA GLU A 81 -3.71 -6.09 -0.24
C GLU A 81 -4.19 -6.14 -1.70
N ASP A 82 -5.31 -5.48 -2.03
CA ASP A 82 -5.84 -5.36 -3.40
C ASP A 82 -4.77 -4.81 -4.38
N LEU A 83 -4.10 -3.72 -4.00
CA LEU A 83 -3.03 -3.10 -4.81
C LEU A 83 -1.86 -4.07 -5.04
N ARG A 84 -1.54 -4.91 -4.06
CA ARG A 84 -0.44 -5.88 -4.17
C ARG A 84 -0.77 -6.99 -5.16
N GLU A 85 -2.00 -7.49 -5.14
CA GLU A 85 -2.46 -8.53 -6.05
C GLU A 85 -2.36 -8.04 -7.50
N ILE A 86 -2.90 -6.86 -7.78
CA ILE A 86 -2.84 -6.27 -9.13
C ILE A 86 -1.40 -5.93 -9.53
N ARG A 87 -0.55 -5.51 -8.58
CA ARG A 87 0.89 -5.33 -8.82
C ARG A 87 1.59 -6.62 -9.18
N ASN A 88 1.25 -7.75 -8.56
CA ASN A 88 1.85 -9.03 -8.91
C ASN A 88 1.46 -9.45 -10.33
N ALA A 89 0.19 -9.28 -10.71
CA ALA A 89 -0.25 -9.52 -12.09
C ALA A 89 0.46 -8.60 -13.10
N ALA A 90 0.59 -7.31 -12.76
CA ALA A 90 1.29 -6.35 -13.61
C ALA A 90 2.77 -6.74 -13.85
N ASP A 91 3.48 -7.18 -12.79
CA ASP A 91 4.91 -7.47 -12.84
C ASP A 91 5.23 -8.87 -13.41
N TYR A 92 4.33 -9.86 -13.29
CA TYR A 92 4.64 -11.26 -13.60
C TYR A 92 3.71 -11.92 -14.63
N ASP A 93 2.46 -11.47 -14.76
CA ASP A 93 1.48 -12.08 -15.66
C ASP A 93 1.46 -11.31 -16.99
N LEU A 94 2.47 -11.55 -17.84
CA LEU A 94 2.69 -10.81 -19.08
C LEU A 94 1.60 -11.05 -20.15
N ASP A 95 0.88 -12.16 -20.05
CA ASP A 95 -0.23 -12.49 -20.96
C ASP A 95 -1.56 -11.84 -20.55
N ASP A 96 -1.62 -11.15 -19.40
CA ASP A 96 -2.84 -10.50 -18.93
C ASP A 96 -3.15 -9.23 -19.72
N THR A 97 -4.25 -9.27 -20.48
CA THR A 97 -4.74 -8.16 -21.31
C THR A 97 -5.34 -6.99 -20.52
N ALA A 98 -5.56 -7.14 -19.21
CA ALA A 98 -6.05 -6.05 -18.36
C ALA A 98 -5.14 -4.81 -18.40
N PHE A 99 -3.86 -4.99 -18.72
CA PHE A 99 -2.87 -3.91 -18.81
C PHE A 99 -2.76 -3.29 -20.21
N ASN A 100 -3.52 -3.75 -21.21
CA ASN A 100 -3.52 -3.20 -22.56
C ASN A 100 -4.18 -1.81 -22.64
N SER A 101 -4.97 -1.44 -21.62
CA SER A 101 -5.64 -0.15 -21.54
C SER A 101 -5.19 0.67 -20.33
N LYS A 102 -5.33 1.99 -20.40
CA LYS A 102 -5.00 2.91 -19.30
C LYS A 102 -5.90 2.74 -18.06
N ASN A 103 -7.04 2.06 -18.20
CA ASN A 103 -8.04 1.95 -17.13
C ASN A 103 -7.45 1.30 -15.88
N THR A 104 -6.66 0.23 -16.03
CA THR A 104 -6.07 -0.48 -14.90
C THR A 104 -5.07 0.39 -14.15
N CYS A 105 -4.13 1.04 -14.84
CA CYS A 105 -3.17 1.92 -14.15
C CYS A 105 -3.84 3.15 -13.52
N ALA A 106 -4.86 3.72 -14.16
CA ALA A 106 -5.61 4.85 -13.62
C ALA A 106 -6.40 4.48 -12.36
N LEU A 107 -7.06 3.32 -12.37
CA LEU A 107 -7.78 2.78 -11.22
C LEU A 107 -6.83 2.50 -10.05
N GLN A 108 -5.70 1.85 -10.30
CA GLN A 108 -4.72 1.54 -9.24
C GLN A 108 -4.08 2.82 -8.68
N TYR A 109 -3.81 3.83 -9.52
CA TYR A 109 -3.40 5.16 -9.06
C TYR A 109 -4.45 5.80 -8.15
N ALA A 110 -5.71 5.86 -8.58
CA ALA A 110 -6.79 6.48 -7.81
C ALA A 110 -7.03 5.75 -6.47
N LEU A 111 -6.92 4.41 -6.47
CA LEU A 111 -7.03 3.61 -5.26
C LEU A 111 -5.88 3.88 -4.28
N ALA A 112 -4.64 3.97 -4.77
CA ALA A 112 -3.48 4.31 -3.96
C ALA A 112 -3.58 5.74 -3.40
N GLU A 113 -3.99 6.72 -4.21
CA GLU A 113 -4.15 8.11 -3.79
C GLU A 113 -5.21 8.26 -2.71
N SER A 114 -6.41 7.70 -2.93
CA SER A 114 -7.50 7.75 -1.94
C SER A 114 -7.16 7.01 -0.66
N SER A 115 -6.54 5.82 -0.74
CA SER A 115 -6.10 5.05 0.43
C SER A 115 -5.01 5.77 1.21
N ARG A 116 -4.06 6.44 0.52
CA ARG A 116 -3.05 7.27 1.16
C ARG A 116 -3.67 8.47 1.88
N ASN A 117 -4.61 9.16 1.25
CA ASN A 117 -5.30 10.29 1.88
C ASN A 117 -6.09 9.83 3.11
N LYS A 118 -6.77 8.68 3.03
CA LYS A 118 -7.47 8.05 4.15
C LYS A 118 -6.50 7.73 5.29
N LEU A 119 -5.38 7.08 5.00
CA LEU A 119 -4.33 6.76 5.98
C LEU A 119 -3.83 8.02 6.71
N LEU A 120 -3.59 9.09 5.98
CA LEU A 120 -3.10 10.36 6.54
C LEU A 120 -4.16 11.14 7.33
N SER A 121 -5.45 10.87 7.11
CA SER A 121 -6.54 11.43 7.90
C SER A 121 -6.75 10.74 9.25
N ILE A 122 -6.20 9.54 9.44
CA ILE A 122 -6.30 8.82 10.72
C ILE A 122 -5.48 9.57 11.77
N ASN A 123 -6.03 9.74 12.98
CA ASN A 123 -5.27 10.28 14.10
C ASN A 123 -3.99 9.44 14.34
N ASN A 124 -2.83 10.07 14.18
CA ASN A 124 -1.54 9.39 14.24
C ASN A 124 -1.29 8.73 15.60
N ALA A 125 -1.67 9.39 16.70
CA ALA A 125 -1.50 8.82 18.04
C ALA A 125 -2.36 7.56 18.23
N ASP A 126 -3.60 7.58 17.74
CA ASP A 126 -4.52 6.44 17.83
C ASP A 126 -4.03 5.27 16.97
N LEU A 127 -3.61 5.57 15.73
CA LEU A 127 -3.04 4.59 14.81
C LEU A 127 -1.82 3.89 15.41
N LYS A 128 -0.88 4.67 15.97
CA LYS A 128 0.30 4.11 16.65
C LYS A 128 -0.08 3.27 17.85
N ARG A 129 -1.03 3.71 18.69
CA ARG A 129 -1.50 2.91 19.84
C ARG A 129 -2.08 1.58 19.40
N GLY A 130 -2.90 1.55 18.35
CA GLY A 130 -3.46 0.32 17.79
C GLY A 130 -2.39 -0.61 17.21
N LEU A 131 -1.42 -0.07 16.47
CA LEU A 131 -0.29 -0.82 15.92
C LEU A 131 0.54 -1.48 17.03
N VAL A 132 0.88 -0.74 18.08
CA VAL A 132 1.64 -1.24 19.24
C VAL A 132 0.85 -2.29 20.02
N ALA A 133 -0.46 -2.07 20.23
CA ALA A 133 -1.32 -3.03 20.88
C ALA A 133 -1.36 -4.36 20.11
N TYR A 134 -1.47 -4.30 18.78
CA TYR A 134 -1.41 -5.48 17.93
C TYR A 134 -0.04 -6.16 18.02
N ALA A 135 1.07 -5.42 17.87
CA ALA A 135 2.43 -5.95 17.98
C ALA A 135 2.65 -6.75 19.28
N ARG A 136 2.19 -6.20 20.41
CA ARG A 136 2.26 -6.86 21.72
C ARG A 136 1.43 -8.16 21.75
N SER A 137 0.25 -8.16 21.13
CA SER A 137 -0.62 -9.34 21.09
C SER A 137 -0.01 -10.52 20.32
N VAL A 138 0.85 -10.24 19.34
CA VAL A 138 1.56 -11.26 18.53
C VAL A 138 3.02 -11.45 18.93
N ARG A 139 3.49 -10.79 20.00
CA ARG A 139 4.88 -10.84 20.49
C ARG A 139 5.92 -10.40 19.45
N GLU A 140 5.58 -9.43 18.61
CA GLU A 140 6.45 -8.82 17.59
C GLU A 140 6.92 -7.39 18.00
N TYR A 141 6.96 -7.11 19.31
CA TYR A 141 7.39 -5.83 19.89
C TYR A 141 8.79 -5.92 20.49
#